data_AF-A0A7C3D3S8-F1
#
_entry.id   AF-A0A7C3D3S8-F1
#
_cell.length_a   1.000
_cell.length_b   1.000
_cell.length_c   1.000
_cell.angle_alpha   90.00
_cell.angle_beta   90.00
_cell.angle_gamma   90.00
#
_symmetry.space_group_name_H-M   'P 1'
#
loop_
_entity.id
_entity.type
_entity.pdbx_description
1 polymer ?
#
loop_
_entity_poly.entity_id
_entity_poly.type
_entity_poly.pdbx_seq_one_letter_code
_entity_poly.pdbx_strand_id
1 'polypeptide(L)'
;MVNESSHDHAHDHGGDATFDFFAARTAHLAWRQRIRDFLDGAEGLTEDEAVSHRDCKLGKWLYSFGLERYGNIPAMRTMEKEHEVLHATIRDIVRLKNEGNDTEAEARFADIEKLSGKIVFLLKQVEKAAA
;
A
#
# COMPACT_ATOMS: atom_id res chain seq x y z
N MET A 1 34.49 -34.25 -35.29
CA MET A 1 34.72 -33.01 -36.06
C MET A 1 33.34 -32.60 -36.55
N VAL A 2 32.68 -31.56 -36.07
CA VAL A 2 33.11 -30.22 -35.63
C VAL A 2 32.33 -29.76 -34.39
N ASN A 3 32.98 -28.90 -33.61
CA ASN A 3 32.47 -28.17 -32.47
C ASN A 3 32.01 -26.79 -32.97
N GLU A 4 30.79 -26.36 -32.65
CA GLU A 4 30.44 -24.93 -32.68
C GLU A 4 29.57 -24.58 -31.47
N SER A 5 30.22 -23.92 -30.51
CA SER A 5 29.58 -23.02 -29.54
C SER A 5 29.03 -21.80 -30.26
N SER A 6 27.82 -21.38 -29.93
CA SER A 6 27.33 -20.00 -30.05
C SER A 6 26.18 -19.89 -29.05
N HIS A 7 26.41 -19.38 -27.84
CA HIS A 7 26.35 -17.96 -27.46
C HIS A 7 25.01 -17.29 -27.82
N ASP A 8 24.49 -16.58 -26.83
CA ASP A 8 23.47 -15.52 -26.85
C ASP A 8 22.01 -16.01 -26.80
N HIS A 9 21.13 -15.45 -25.96
CA HIS A 9 21.23 -14.33 -25.04
C HIS A 9 20.10 -14.52 -24.02
N ALA A 10 20.31 -14.01 -22.81
CA ALA A 10 19.25 -13.83 -21.83
C ALA A 10 18.10 -13.04 -22.48
N HIS A 11 16.90 -13.61 -22.51
CA HIS A 11 15.70 -12.79 -22.54
C HIS A 11 15.30 -12.52 -21.09
N ASP A 12 16.00 -11.54 -20.52
CA ASP A 12 15.44 -10.64 -19.55
C ASP A 12 14.23 -9.95 -20.20
N HIS A 13 13.06 -10.54 -20.04
CA HIS A 13 11.82 -9.79 -20.15
C HIS A 13 11.54 -9.19 -18.77
N GLY A 14 12.38 -8.22 -18.39
CA GLY A 14 11.97 -7.09 -17.57
C GLY A 14 10.89 -6.33 -18.33
N GLY A 15 9.69 -6.93 -18.41
CA GLY A 15 8.52 -6.24 -18.91
C GLY A 15 8.26 -5.06 -17.98
N ASP A 16 8.05 -3.89 -18.55
CA ASP A 16 7.29 -2.81 -17.94
C ASP A 16 5.99 -3.43 -17.41
N ALA A 17 6.03 -3.97 -16.20
CA ALA A 17 4.87 -4.51 -15.53
C ALA A 17 4.03 -3.29 -15.19
N THR A 18 3.14 -2.94 -16.11
CA THR A 18 2.11 -1.92 -15.90
C THR A 18 1.53 -2.16 -14.53
N PHE A 19 1.75 -1.20 -13.62
CA PHE A 19 1.30 -1.35 -12.26
C PHE A 19 -0.19 -1.65 -12.26
N ASP A 20 -0.57 -2.77 -11.64
CA ASP A 20 -1.97 -3.16 -11.56
C ASP A 20 -2.68 -2.31 -10.49
N PHE A 21 -3.18 -1.15 -10.92
CA PHE A 21 -3.96 -0.23 -10.10
C PHE A 21 -5.21 -0.91 -9.51
N PHE A 22 -5.78 -1.91 -10.18
CA PHE A 22 -6.91 -2.67 -9.65
C PHE A 22 -6.48 -3.56 -8.47
N ALA A 23 -5.41 -4.33 -8.63
CA ALA A 23 -4.85 -5.14 -7.55
C ALA A 23 -4.42 -4.29 -6.35
N ALA A 24 -3.86 -3.10 -6.59
CA ALA A 24 -3.49 -2.16 -5.53
C ALA A 24 -4.69 -1.67 -4.71
N ARG A 25 -5.78 -1.27 -5.37
CA ARG A 25 -7.02 -0.87 -4.69
C ARG A 25 -7.62 -2.02 -3.88
N THR A 26 -7.68 -3.22 -4.47
CA THR A 26 -8.25 -4.40 -3.78
C THR A 26 -7.42 -4.78 -2.57
N ALA A 27 -6.09 -4.81 -2.69
CA ALA A 27 -5.19 -5.07 -1.56
C ALA A 27 -5.35 -4.02 -0.46
N HIS A 28 -5.54 -2.76 -0.82
CA HIS A 28 -5.76 -1.68 0.13
C HIS A 28 -7.09 -1.82 0.90
N LEU A 29 -8.17 -2.20 0.22
CA LEU A 29 -9.46 -2.47 0.86
C LEU A 29 -9.41 -3.70 1.78
N ALA A 30 -8.67 -4.74 1.37
CA ALA A 30 -8.42 -5.91 2.23
C ALA A 30 -7.63 -5.54 3.49
N TRP A 31 -6.67 -4.62 3.37
CA TRP A 31 -5.93 -4.12 4.52
C TRP A 31 -6.82 -3.41 5.54
N ARG A 32 -7.77 -2.58 5.07
CA ARG A 32 -8.77 -1.96 5.94
C ARG A 32 -9.59 -3.01 6.70
N GLN A 33 -10.01 -4.08 6.02
CA GLN A 33 -10.75 -5.16 6.68
C GLN A 33 -9.93 -5.81 7.80
N ARG A 34 -8.62 -6.02 7.57
CA ARG A 34 -7.73 -6.59 8.60
C ARG A 34 -7.67 -5.75 9.88
N ILE A 35 -7.78 -4.42 9.78
CA ILE A 35 -7.82 -3.53 10.95
C ILE A 35 -9.15 -3.68 11.70
N ARG A 36 -10.28 -3.82 10.98
CA ARG A 36 -11.59 -4.12 11.59
C ARG A 36 -11.52 -5.43 12.36
N ASP A 37 -11.02 -6.48 11.73
CA ASP A 37 -10.90 -7.81 12.33
C ASP A 37 -10.03 -7.76 13.61
N PHE A 38 -8.95 -6.98 13.58
CA PHE A 38 -8.10 -6.74 14.76
C PHE A 38 -8.85 -6.04 15.90
N LEU A 39 -9.63 -5.00 15.60
CA LEU A 39 -10.46 -4.31 16.61
C LEU A 39 -11.51 -5.24 17.23
N ASP A 40 -12.05 -6.16 16.44
CA ASP A 40 -12.99 -7.21 16.85
C ASP A 40 -12.34 -8.34 17.68
N GLY A 41 -11.01 -8.31 17.86
CA GLY A 41 -10.27 -9.26 18.68
C GLY A 41 -9.74 -10.47 17.92
N ALA A 42 -9.72 -10.45 16.58
CA ALA A 42 -9.00 -11.44 15.82
C ALA A 42 -7.48 -11.27 16.02
N GLU A 43 -6.78 -12.37 16.31
CA GLU A 43 -5.32 -12.38 16.36
C GLU A 43 -4.76 -12.12 14.96
N GLY A 44 -3.80 -11.19 14.82
CA GLY A 44 -3.05 -11.06 13.56
C GLY A 44 -2.63 -9.67 13.10
N LEU A 45 -2.72 -8.63 13.93
CA LEU A 45 -2.02 -7.37 13.65
C LEU A 45 -0.95 -7.15 14.74
N THR A 46 0.30 -7.42 14.39
CA THR A 46 1.43 -6.98 15.20
C THR A 46 1.74 -5.51 14.91
N GLU A 47 2.36 -4.81 15.88
CA GLU A 47 2.77 -3.42 15.71
C GLU A 47 3.70 -3.29 14.49
N ASP A 48 4.65 -4.23 14.31
CA ASP A 48 5.56 -4.32 13.15
C ASP A 48 4.86 -4.48 11.79
N GLU A 49 3.80 -5.29 11.72
CA GLU A 49 3.01 -5.44 10.48
C GLU A 49 2.18 -4.18 10.17
N ALA A 50 1.87 -3.39 11.20
CA ALA A 50 1.00 -2.23 11.12
C ALA A 50 1.76 -0.91 10.81
N VAL A 51 3.03 -0.82 11.20
CA VAL A 51 3.77 0.46 11.32
C VAL A 51 4.36 1.02 10.02
N SER A 52 4.72 0.19 9.03
CA SER A 52 5.56 0.72 7.93
C SER A 52 4.79 1.03 6.65
N HIS A 53 4.56 2.33 6.45
CA HIS A 53 4.08 2.91 5.19
C HIS A 53 5.03 2.68 4.01
N ARG A 54 6.27 2.20 4.24
CA ARG A 54 7.22 1.87 3.17
C ARG A 54 7.29 0.37 2.90
N ASP A 55 7.04 -0.46 3.90
CA ASP A 55 7.20 -1.91 3.77
C ASP A 55 5.90 -2.63 3.36
N CYS A 56 4.76 -1.95 3.41
CA CYS A 56 3.52 -2.47 2.84
C CYS A 56 3.60 -2.55 1.30
N LYS A 57 2.76 -3.37 0.67
CA LYS A 57 2.79 -3.58 -0.80
C LYS A 57 2.65 -2.28 -1.59
N LEU A 58 1.79 -1.36 -1.14
CA LEU A 58 1.61 -0.05 -1.77
C LEU A 58 2.84 0.85 -1.54
N GLY A 59 3.37 0.89 -0.32
CA GLY A 59 4.58 1.62 0.04
C GLY A 59 5.79 1.19 -0.79
N LYS A 60 6.04 -0.11 -0.87
CA LYS A 60 7.14 -0.68 -1.66
C LYS A 60 7.05 -0.26 -3.12
N TRP A 61 5.87 -0.33 -3.71
CA TRP A 61 5.66 0.15 -5.08
C TRP A 61 5.87 1.67 -5.20
N LEU A 62 5.29 2.45 -4.30
CA LEU A 62 5.34 3.91 -4.30
C LEU A 62 6.80 4.40 -4.29
N TYR A 63 7.62 3.83 -3.40
CA TYR A 63 9.02 4.25 -3.23
C TYR A 63 10.01 3.58 -4.20
N SER A 64 9.66 2.46 -4.83
CA SER A 64 10.56 1.82 -5.82
C SER A 64 10.39 2.36 -7.23
N PHE A 65 9.16 2.62 -7.66
CA PHE A 65 8.86 2.95 -9.06
C PHE A 65 7.76 3.99 -9.21
N GLY A 66 6.75 3.96 -8.32
CA GLY A 66 5.56 4.81 -8.42
C GLY A 66 5.88 6.31 -8.41
N LEU A 67 6.72 6.77 -7.48
CA LEU A 67 7.13 8.17 -7.39
C LEU A 67 8.05 8.60 -8.54
N GLU A 68 8.90 7.70 -9.03
CA GLU A 68 9.78 8.01 -10.17
C GLU A 68 8.96 8.20 -11.45
N ARG A 69 8.04 7.27 -11.75
CA ARG A 69 7.25 7.28 -12.98
C ARG A 69 6.07 8.23 -12.94
N TYR A 70 5.42 8.37 -11.79
CA TYR A 70 4.15 9.09 -11.65
C TYR A 70 4.24 10.30 -10.71
N GLY A 71 5.41 10.62 -10.15
CA GLY A 71 5.58 11.71 -9.18
C GLY A 71 5.25 13.11 -9.68
N ASN A 72 5.21 13.30 -11.00
CA ASN A 72 4.75 14.54 -11.64
C ASN A 72 3.23 14.69 -11.61
N ILE A 73 2.48 13.62 -11.35
CA ILE A 73 1.03 13.66 -11.19
C ILE A 73 0.71 14.14 -9.75
N PRO A 74 -0.02 15.26 -9.56
CA PRO A 74 -0.31 15.79 -8.23
C PRO A 74 -0.99 14.77 -7.29
N ALA A 75 -1.87 13.92 -7.85
CA ALA A 75 -2.51 12.84 -7.11
C ALA A 75 -1.52 11.83 -6.51
N MET A 76 -0.38 11.61 -7.16
CA MET A 76 0.65 10.68 -6.68
C MET A 76 1.36 11.22 -5.44
N ARG A 77 1.73 12.51 -5.44
CA ARG A 77 2.31 13.21 -4.28
C ARG A 77 1.34 13.31 -3.11
N THR A 78 0.06 13.55 -3.39
CA THR A 78 -0.97 13.53 -2.36
C THR A 78 -1.11 12.13 -1.78
N MET A 79 -1.11 11.08 -2.62
CA MET A 79 -1.24 9.70 -2.17
C MET A 79 -0.12 9.29 -1.22
N GLU A 80 1.13 9.67 -1.49
CA GLU A 80 2.25 9.44 -0.57
C GLU A 80 1.96 9.98 0.83
N LYS A 81 1.54 11.25 0.93
CA LYS A 81 1.25 11.92 2.21
C LYS A 81 0.08 11.28 2.94
N GLU A 82 -1.01 11.00 2.23
CA GLU A 82 -2.19 10.37 2.84
C GLU A 82 -1.91 8.93 3.28
N HIS A 83 -1.02 8.22 2.58
CA HIS A 83 -0.59 6.88 2.94
C HIS A 83 0.27 6.88 4.22
N GLU A 84 1.14 7.87 4.40
CA GLU A 84 1.87 8.06 5.64
C GLU A 84 0.93 8.34 6.83
N VAL A 85 -0.05 9.24 6.64
CA VAL A 85 -1.07 9.54 7.66
C VAL A 85 -1.87 8.30 8.03
N LEU A 86 -2.29 7.49 7.03
CA LEU A 86 -2.99 6.23 7.29
C LEU A 86 -2.20 5.33 8.22
N HIS A 87 -0.93 5.07 7.93
CA HIS A 87 -0.10 4.22 8.78
C HIS A 87 0.16 4.83 10.16
N ALA A 88 0.27 6.16 10.28
CA ALA A 88 0.31 6.80 11.58
C ALA A 88 -0.97 6.53 12.40
N THR A 89 -2.15 6.64 11.79
CA THR A 89 -3.43 6.33 12.45
C THR A 89 -3.53 4.85 12.83
N ILE A 90 -3.04 3.94 11.98
CA ILE A 90 -3.01 2.50 12.29
C ILE A 90 -2.16 2.24 13.54
N ARG A 91 -0.99 2.88 13.66
CA ARG A 91 -0.14 2.76 14.85
C ARG A 91 -0.86 3.20 16.12
N ASP A 92 -1.58 4.32 16.04
CA ASP A 92 -2.38 4.80 17.17
C ASP A 92 -3.47 3.79 17.55
N ILE A 93 -4.16 3.19 16.58
CA ILE A 93 -5.18 2.16 16.82
C ILE A 93 -4.59 0.94 17.53
N VAL A 94 -3.45 0.41 17.04
CA VAL A 94 -2.78 -0.74 17.64
C VAL A 94 -2.35 -0.44 19.07
N ARG A 95 -1.73 0.72 19.29
CA ARG A 95 -1.32 1.17 20.62
C ARG A 95 -2.51 1.28 21.57
N LEU A 96 -3.58 1.95 21.16
CA LEU A 96 -4.79 2.11 21.97
C LEU A 96 -5.44 0.75 22.32
N LYS A 97 -5.52 -0.16 21.34
CA LYS A 97 -6.05 -1.51 21.55
C LYS A 97 -5.19 -2.29 22.57
N ASN A 98 -3.87 -2.21 22.45
CA ASN A 98 -2.92 -2.86 23.37
C ASN A 98 -2.96 -2.25 24.79
N GLU A 99 -3.28 -0.96 24.92
CA GLU A 99 -3.50 -0.28 26.19
C GLU A 99 -4.89 -0.58 26.81
N GLY A 100 -5.77 -1.31 26.12
CA GLY A 100 -7.14 -1.58 26.56
C GLY A 100 -8.12 -0.42 26.32
N ASN A 101 -7.71 0.61 25.57
CA ASN A 101 -8.51 1.79 25.23
C ASN A 101 -9.40 1.53 23.99
N ASP A 102 -10.25 0.50 24.06
CA ASP A 102 -11.07 0.02 22.94
C ASP A 102 -11.95 1.12 22.30
N THR A 103 -12.58 1.96 23.11
CA THR A 103 -13.47 3.04 22.63
C THR A 103 -12.73 4.06 21.76
N GLU A 104 -11.51 4.45 22.14
CA GLU A 104 -10.72 5.40 21.37
C GLU A 104 -10.14 4.71 20.11
N ALA A 105 -9.72 3.45 20.22
CA ALA A 105 -9.27 2.67 19.06
C ALA A 105 -10.38 2.56 17.99
N GLU A 106 -11.62 2.31 18.43
CA GLU A 106 -12.80 2.27 17.56
C GLU A 106 -13.11 3.64 16.94
N ALA A 107 -13.02 4.73 17.73
CA ALA A 107 -13.23 6.08 17.21
C ALA A 107 -12.23 6.43 16.08
N ARG A 108 -10.98 5.98 16.21
CA ARG A 108 -9.92 6.17 15.20
C ARG A 108 -10.14 5.34 13.93
N PHE A 109 -10.91 4.26 13.99
CA PHE A 109 -11.23 3.46 12.80
C PHE A 109 -12.00 4.26 11.74
N ALA A 110 -12.86 5.19 12.16
CA ALA A 110 -13.58 6.08 11.24
C ALA A 110 -12.62 6.94 10.37
N ASP A 111 -11.43 7.25 10.88
CA ASP A 111 -10.42 7.98 10.12
C ASP A 111 -9.70 7.08 9.11
N ILE A 112 -9.49 5.81 9.46
CA ILE A 112 -9.01 4.79 8.51
C ILE A 112 -9.96 4.66 7.32
N GLU A 113 -11.28 4.64 7.55
CA GLU A 113 -12.25 4.54 6.44
C GLU A 113 -12.15 5.72 5.46
N LYS A 114 -12.05 6.94 6.00
CA LYS A 114 -11.90 8.17 5.19
C LYS A 114 -10.58 8.16 4.41
N LEU A 115 -9.47 7.87 5.10
CA LEU A 115 -8.14 7.84 4.49
C LEU A 115 -8.04 6.75 3.43
N SER A 116 -8.62 5.57 3.70
CA SER A 116 -8.65 4.46 2.75
C SER A 116 -9.45 4.80 1.49
N GLY A 117 -10.63 5.40 1.65
CA GLY A 117 -11.42 5.89 0.52
C GLY A 117 -10.67 6.92 -0.32
N LYS A 118 -9.93 7.83 0.33
CA LYS A 118 -9.10 8.85 -0.32
C LYS A 118 -7.95 8.23 -1.11
N ILE A 119 -7.23 7.24 -0.57
CA ILE A 119 -6.15 6.54 -1.27
C ILE A 119 -6.68 5.80 -2.50
N VAL A 120 -7.81 5.10 -2.38
CA VAL A 120 -8.45 4.43 -3.52
C VAL A 120 -8.86 5.42 -4.61
N PHE A 121 -9.38 6.59 -4.22
CA PHE A 121 -9.70 7.66 -5.17
C PHE A 121 -8.45 8.21 -5.87
N LEU A 122 -7.36 8.43 -5.12
CA LEU A 122 -6.09 8.90 -5.67
C LEU A 122 -5.47 7.89 -6.64
N LEU A 123 -5.51 6.58 -6.33
CA LEU A 123 -5.07 5.52 -7.24
C LEU A 123 -5.82 5.58 -8.59
N LYS A 124 -7.13 5.81 -8.58
CA LYS A 124 -7.92 5.98 -9.81
C LYS A 124 -7.52 7.23 -10.60
N GLN A 125 -7.19 8.33 -9.92
CA GLN A 125 -6.73 9.54 -10.59
C GLN A 125 -5.36 9.37 -11.23
N VAL A 126 -4.44 8.67 -10.56
CA VAL A 126 -3.12 8.35 -11.12
C VAL A 126 -3.28 7.43 -12.33
N GLU A 127 -4.09 6.37 -12.24
CA GLU A 127 -4.40 5.46 -13.36
C GLU A 127 -4.95 6.23 -14.57
N LYS A 128 -5.92 7.13 -14.37
CA LYS A 128 -6.51 7.93 -15.45
C LYS A 128 -5.51 8.89 -16.08
N ALA A 129 -4.60 9.46 -15.30
CA ALA A 129 -3.59 10.41 -15.81
C ALA A 129 -2.36 9.71 -16.43
N ALA A 130 -2.18 8.42 -16.16
CA ALA A 130 -1.12 7.59 -16.71
C ALA A 130 -1.52 6.85 -18.01
N ALA A 131 -2.81 6.84 -18.33
CA ALA A 131 -3.38 6.31 -19.58
C ALA A 131 -3.29 7.32 -20.72
#